data_AF-A0A965AEX8-F1
#
_entry.id   AF-A0A965AEX8-F1
#
_cell.length_a   1.000
_cell.length_b   1.000
_cell.length_c   1.000
_cell.angle_alpha   90.00
_cell.angle_beta   90.00
_cell.angle_gamma   90.00
#
_symmetry.space_group_name_H-M   'P 1'
#
loop_
_entity.id
_entity.type
_entity.pdbx_description
1 polymer ?
#
loop_
_entity_poly.entity_id
_entity_poly.type
_entity_poly.pdbx_seq_one_letter_code
_entity_poly.pdbx_strand_id
1 'polypeptide(L)'
;MFAGVVLVSLGSAYYHLAPTNETLVWDRLPMTFAFTAMTVAVISEFVSEKFERIALVPVVTIGAASVFIWYATGDLRLYFWVQVTSVAAVLFSIFAFGNAARHRFYILGAGVLYGSAILAEQLDHEIFDLLFPILSGHTLKHLLAAGGLLMFPLRLRRIALENA
;
A
#
# COMPACT_ATOMS: atom_id res chain seq x y z
N MET A 1 -11.61 2.08 1.64
CA MET A 1 -10.69 1.30 0.79
C MET A 1 -10.87 1.58 -0.70
N PHE A 2 -12.02 1.26 -1.32
CA PHE A 2 -12.21 1.40 -2.79
C PHE A 2 -11.98 2.82 -3.33
N ALA A 3 -12.55 3.84 -2.67
CA ALA A 3 -12.31 5.23 -3.05
C ALA A 3 -10.81 5.59 -2.97
N GLY A 4 -10.08 5.05 -1.98
CA GLY A 4 -8.64 5.23 -1.87
C GLY A 4 -7.87 4.62 -3.03
N VAL A 5 -8.24 3.41 -3.48
CA VAL A 5 -7.62 2.76 -4.66
C VAL A 5 -7.86 3.57 -5.94
N VAL A 6 -9.07 4.11 -6.11
CA VAL A 6 -9.39 5.01 -7.23
C VAL A 6 -8.52 6.26 -7.18
N LEU A 7 -8.40 6.89 -6.01
CA LEU A 7 -7.57 8.09 -5.82
C LEU A 7 -6.08 7.81 -6.09
N VAL A 8 -5.54 6.67 -5.63
CA VAL A 8 -4.16 6.25 -5.94
C VAL A 8 -4.01 6.07 -7.45
N SER A 9 -4.95 5.38 -8.11
CA SER A 9 -4.89 5.12 -9.55
C SER A 9 -4.93 6.42 -10.36
N LEU A 10 -5.80 7.36 -9.99
CA LEU A 10 -5.91 8.66 -10.63
C LEU A 10 -4.66 9.52 -10.39
N GLY A 11 -4.14 9.54 -9.15
CA GLY A 11 -2.91 10.24 -8.82
C GLY A 11 -1.71 9.72 -9.58
N SER A 12 -1.59 8.39 -9.67
CA SER A 12 -0.52 7.73 -10.43
C SER A 12 -0.62 8.01 -11.92
N ALA A 13 -1.82 7.91 -12.50
CA ALA A 13 -2.03 8.26 -13.91
C ALA A 13 -1.68 9.72 -14.18
N TYR A 14 -2.07 10.65 -13.31
CA TYR A 14 -1.76 12.07 -13.46
C TYR A 14 -0.25 12.33 -13.41
N TYR A 15 0.47 11.69 -12.50
CA TYR A 15 1.93 11.76 -12.44
C TYR A 15 2.60 11.25 -13.73
N HIS A 16 2.17 10.10 -14.27
CA HIS A 16 2.74 9.56 -15.51
C HIS A 16 2.41 10.39 -16.75
N LEU A 17 1.30 11.14 -16.75
CA LEU A 17 0.96 12.06 -17.83
C LEU A 17 1.81 13.33 -17.81
N ALA A 18 2.21 13.81 -16.63
CA ALA A 18 2.99 15.02 -16.46
C ALA A 18 3.97 14.86 -15.28
N PRO A 19 5.14 14.22 -15.47
CA PRO A 19 6.03 13.84 -14.38
C PRO A 19 6.72 15.06 -13.76
N THR A 20 6.21 15.52 -12.62
CA THR A 20 6.78 16.61 -11.81
C THR A 20 6.70 16.27 -10.32
N ASN A 21 7.43 17.00 -9.47
CA ASN A 21 7.31 16.82 -8.02
C ASN A 21 5.90 17.14 -7.51
N GLU A 22 5.21 18.10 -8.14
CA GLU A 22 3.85 18.48 -7.80
C GLU A 22 2.86 17.35 -8.13
N THR A 23 2.95 16.77 -9.33
CA THR A 23 2.07 15.66 -9.71
C THR A 23 2.38 14.39 -8.90
N LEU A 24 3.64 14.21 -8.46
CA LEU A 24 4.05 13.11 -7.58
C LEU A 24 3.48 13.22 -6.16
N VAL A 25 3.13 14.41 -5.67
CA VAL A 25 2.39 14.57 -4.40
C VAL A 25 1.04 13.85 -4.51
N TRP A 26 0.35 14.00 -5.64
CA TRP A 26 -0.96 13.41 -5.87
C TRP A 26 -0.92 11.88 -6.04
N ASP A 27 0.22 11.31 -6.42
CA ASP A 27 0.46 9.86 -6.40
C ASP A 27 0.76 9.36 -4.97
N ARG A 28 1.63 10.06 -4.24
CA ARG A 28 2.10 9.62 -2.91
C ARG A 28 1.10 9.84 -1.78
N LEU A 29 0.29 10.90 -1.85
CA LEU A 29 -0.62 11.25 -0.76
C LEU A 29 -1.73 10.20 -0.57
N PRO A 30 -2.48 9.79 -1.62
CA PRO A 30 -3.48 8.73 -1.47
C PRO A 30 -2.87 7.39 -1.04
N MET A 31 -1.67 7.08 -1.53
CA MET A 31 -0.94 5.87 -1.16
C MET A 31 -0.61 5.87 0.35
N THR A 32 -0.11 6.99 0.85
CA THR A 32 0.24 7.15 2.27
C THR A 32 -0.98 7.03 3.17
N PHE A 33 -2.12 7.61 2.76
CA PHE A 33 -3.39 7.43 3.48
C PHE A 33 -3.82 5.97 3.55
N ALA A 34 -3.66 5.21 2.46
CA ALA A 34 -3.99 3.80 2.45
C ALA A 34 -3.11 3.01 3.43
N PHE A 35 -1.79 3.21 3.40
CA PHE A 35 -0.85 2.48 4.29
C PHE A 35 -1.05 2.82 5.76
N THR A 36 -1.16 4.12 6.09
CA THR A 36 -1.34 4.57 7.48
C THR A 36 -2.68 4.15 8.07
N ALA A 37 -3.78 4.28 7.32
CA ALA A 37 -5.10 3.82 7.78
C ALA A 37 -5.15 2.30 7.95
N MET A 38 -4.56 1.55 7.00
CA MET A 38 -4.49 0.09 7.09
C MET A 38 -3.69 -0.36 8.32
N THR A 39 -2.59 0.32 8.63
CA THR A 39 -1.78 0.03 9.81
C THR A 39 -2.58 0.18 11.10
N VAL A 40 -3.32 1.29 11.24
CA VAL A 40 -4.17 1.51 12.42
C VAL A 40 -5.27 0.46 12.52
N ALA A 41 -5.93 0.13 11.41
CA ALA A 41 -6.97 -0.89 11.38
C ALA A 41 -6.45 -2.28 11.77
N VAL A 42 -5.27 -2.68 11.26
CA VAL A 42 -4.69 -3.98 11.63
C VAL A 42 -4.26 -4.01 13.08
N ILE A 43 -3.66 -2.94 13.60
CA ILE A 43 -3.26 -2.88 15.02
C ILE A 43 -4.48 -2.85 15.94
N SER A 44 -5.58 -2.19 15.55
CA SER A 44 -6.78 -2.08 16.37
C SER A 44 -7.47 -3.41 16.63
N GLU A 45 -7.37 -4.36 15.68
CA GLU A 45 -7.84 -5.74 15.86
C GLU A 45 -7.18 -6.44 17.07
N PHE A 46 -5.96 -6.05 17.44
CA PHE A 46 -5.20 -6.64 18.55
C PHE A 46 -5.20 -5.79 19.81
N VAL A 47 -5.44 -4.48 19.69
CA VAL A 47 -5.40 -3.55 20.83
C VAL A 47 -6.80 -3.25 21.35
N SER A 48 -7.63 -2.57 20.56
CA SER A 48 -9.04 -2.24 20.84
C SER A 48 -9.61 -1.29 19.78
N GLU A 49 -10.94 -1.24 19.67
CA GLU A 49 -11.64 -0.21 18.87
C GLU A 49 -11.35 1.22 19.37
N LYS A 50 -11.18 1.40 20.69
CA LYS A 50 -10.84 2.71 21.27
C LYS A 50 -9.48 3.21 20.75
N PHE A 51 -8.52 2.32 20.57
CA PHE A 51 -7.22 2.67 20.00
C PHE A 51 -7.38 3.19 18.57
N GLU A 52 -8.19 2.53 17.72
CA GLU A 52 -8.45 2.97 16.35
C GLU A 52 -8.94 4.41 16.29
N ARG A 53 -9.97 4.72 17.09
CA ARG A 53 -10.59 6.05 17.10
C ARG A 53 -9.61 7.16 17.50
N ILE A 54 -8.65 6.84 18.37
CA ILE A 54 -7.65 7.80 18.86
C ILE A 54 -6.45 7.89 17.91
N ALA A 55 -6.00 6.76 17.36
CA ALA A 55 -4.76 6.68 16.59
C ALA A 55 -4.94 7.00 15.10
N LEU A 56 -6.13 6.82 14.53
CA LEU A 56 -6.37 6.99 13.10
C LEU A 56 -5.99 8.40 12.62
N VAL A 57 -6.53 9.44 13.27
CA VAL A 57 -6.29 10.82 12.85
C VAL A 57 -4.80 11.21 13.00
N PRO A 58 -4.13 10.98 14.15
CA PRO A 58 -2.71 11.28 14.28
C PRO A 58 -1.82 10.55 13.26
N VAL A 59 -1.99 9.25 13.07
CA VAL A 59 -1.11 8.44 12.21
C VAL A 59 -1.30 8.81 10.74
N VAL A 60 -2.53 9.02 10.28
CA VAL A 60 -2.82 9.50 8.92
C VAL A 60 -2.27 10.91 8.70
N THR A 61 -2.35 11.77 9.72
CA THR A 61 -1.80 13.14 9.65
C THR A 61 -0.28 13.12 9.55
N ILE A 62 0.41 12.27 10.32
CA ILE A 62 1.86 12.06 10.20
C ILE A 62 2.21 11.59 8.79
N GLY A 63 1.41 10.67 8.24
CA GLY A 63 1.54 10.23 6.85
C GLY A 63 1.46 11.38 5.85
N ALA A 64 0.39 12.18 5.87
CA ALA A 64 0.28 13.36 5.00
C ALA A 64 1.43 14.34 5.20
N ALA A 65 1.77 14.65 6.45
CA ALA A 65 2.87 15.56 6.77
C ALA A 65 4.19 15.07 6.18
N SER A 66 4.45 13.77 6.17
CA SER A 66 5.66 13.21 5.54
C SER A 66 5.77 13.52 4.05
N VAL A 67 4.65 13.53 3.32
CA VAL A 67 4.62 13.87 1.90
C VAL A 67 4.88 15.37 1.70
N PHE A 68 4.27 16.23 2.50
CA PHE A 68 4.47 17.69 2.40
C PHE A 68 5.86 18.13 2.85
N ILE A 69 6.42 17.49 3.88
CA ILE A 69 7.81 17.69 4.31
C ILE A 69 8.75 17.32 3.17
N TRP A 70 8.56 16.16 2.54
CA TRP A 70 9.32 15.79 1.35
C TRP A 70 9.20 16.84 0.25
N TYR A 71 7.98 17.27 -0.08
CA TYR A 71 7.74 18.25 -1.14
C TYR A 71 8.46 19.59 -0.88
N ALA A 72 8.47 20.05 0.37
CA ALA A 72 9.09 21.32 0.74
C ALA A 72 10.63 21.24 0.87
N THR A 73 11.16 20.11 1.32
CA THR A 73 12.58 19.98 1.72
C THR A 73 13.42 19.12 0.76
N GLY A 74 12.77 18.29 -0.06
CA GLY A 74 13.40 17.23 -0.84
C GLY A 74 13.78 15.98 -0.03
N ASP A 75 13.69 15.98 1.30
CA ASP A 75 14.07 14.84 2.12
C ASP A 75 12.98 13.76 2.14
N LEU A 76 13.33 12.55 1.68
CA LEU A 76 12.46 11.38 1.57
C LEU A 76 12.42 10.51 2.82
N ARG A 77 13.31 10.71 3.79
CA ARG A 77 13.53 9.75 4.88
C ARG A 77 12.28 9.52 5.73
N LEU A 78 11.56 10.60 6.07
CA LEU A 78 10.34 10.48 6.87
C LEU A 78 9.25 9.72 6.12
N TYR A 79 9.04 10.04 4.84
CA TYR A 79 8.10 9.33 3.97
C TYR A 79 8.46 7.84 3.88
N PHE A 80 9.73 7.53 3.64
CA PHE A 80 10.23 6.16 3.58
C PHE A 80 9.94 5.40 4.88
N TRP A 81 10.22 6.00 6.04
CA TRP A 81 9.96 5.36 7.34
C TRP A 81 8.47 5.12 7.58
N VAL A 82 7.60 6.07 7.22
CA VAL A 82 6.14 5.88 7.31
C VAL A 82 5.71 4.66 6.49
N GLN A 83 6.21 4.51 5.26
CA GLN A 83 5.84 3.40 4.39
C GLN A 83 6.37 2.06 4.92
N VAL A 84 7.66 1.99 5.26
CA VAL A 84 8.29 0.76 5.75
C VAL A 84 7.66 0.31 7.07
N THR A 85 7.42 1.23 8.00
CA THR A 85 6.78 0.88 9.28
C THR A 85 5.34 0.42 9.10
N SER A 86 4.60 1.00 8.16
CA SER A 86 3.23 0.56 7.85
C SER A 86 3.21 -0.89 7.35
N VAL A 87 4.06 -1.20 6.35
CA VAL A 87 4.17 -2.56 5.82
C VAL A 87 4.67 -3.54 6.90
N ALA A 88 5.72 -3.16 7.64
CA ALA A 88 6.30 -3.99 8.69
C ALA A 88 5.29 -4.27 9.82
N ALA A 89 4.50 -3.28 10.23
CA ALA A 89 3.48 -3.45 11.26
C ALA A 89 2.40 -4.43 10.81
N VAL A 90 1.91 -4.31 9.58
CA VAL A 90 0.92 -5.25 9.02
C VAL A 90 1.49 -6.67 8.98
N LEU A 91 2.73 -6.84 8.48
CA LEU A 91 3.38 -8.15 8.43
C LEU A 91 3.60 -8.73 9.83
N PHE A 92 4.15 -7.94 10.75
CA PHE A 92 4.40 -8.34 12.14
C PHE A 92 3.12 -8.83 12.82
N SER A 93 2.02 -8.09 12.68
CA SER A 93 0.72 -8.46 13.24
C SER A 93 0.25 -9.85 12.79
N ILE A 94 0.52 -10.26 11.55
CA ILE A 94 0.16 -11.59 11.03
C ILE A 94 0.97 -12.70 11.73
N PHE A 95 2.27 -12.46 11.95
CA PHE A 95 3.16 -13.47 12.54
C PHE A 95 3.00 -13.55 14.05
N ALA A 96 2.80 -12.42 14.72
CA ALA A 96 2.68 -12.33 16.17
C ALA A 96 1.36 -12.90 16.68
N PHE A 97 0.27 -12.77 15.90
CA PHE A 97 -1.08 -13.09 16.36
C PHE A 97 -1.74 -14.16 15.46
N GLY A 98 -1.44 -15.41 15.76
CA GLY A 98 -1.77 -16.61 14.97
C GLY A 98 -3.25 -16.98 14.80
N ASN A 99 -4.21 -16.21 15.34
CA ASN A 99 -5.65 -16.48 15.16
C ASN A 99 -6.19 -16.05 13.77
N ALA A 100 -5.35 -15.47 12.93
CA ALA A 100 -5.70 -14.95 11.62
C ALA A 100 -5.69 -16.01 10.49
N ALA A 101 -5.74 -17.32 10.75
CA ALA A 101 -5.61 -18.35 9.71
C ALA A 101 -6.53 -18.13 8.48
N ARG A 102 -7.74 -17.59 8.69
CA ARG A 102 -8.70 -17.24 7.62
C ARG A 102 -8.35 -15.98 6.81
N HIS A 103 -7.56 -15.07 7.38
CA HIS A 103 -7.12 -13.81 6.75
C HIS A 103 -5.68 -13.90 6.22
N ARG A 104 -4.88 -14.79 6.80
CA ARG A 104 -3.45 -14.98 6.53
C ARG A 104 -3.18 -15.23 5.05
N PHE A 105 -3.99 -16.03 4.36
CA PHE A 105 -3.81 -16.25 2.92
C PHE A 105 -3.93 -14.95 2.11
N TYR A 106 -4.95 -14.12 2.39
CA TYR A 106 -5.20 -12.90 1.64
C TYR A 106 -4.16 -11.83 1.91
N ILE A 107 -3.76 -11.68 3.18
CA ILE A 107 -2.76 -10.67 3.56
C ILE A 107 -1.34 -11.11 3.14
N LEU A 108 -0.98 -12.39 3.27
CA LEU A 108 0.28 -12.91 2.75
C LEU A 108 0.33 -12.84 1.23
N GLY A 109 -0.77 -13.17 0.53
CA GLY A 109 -0.87 -13.01 -0.91
C GLY A 109 -0.66 -11.55 -1.33
N ALA A 110 -1.29 -10.60 -0.64
CA ALA A 110 -1.06 -9.18 -0.86
C ALA A 110 0.40 -8.77 -0.60
N GLY A 111 1.02 -9.28 0.47
CA GLY A 111 2.42 -9.04 0.80
C GLY A 111 3.40 -9.60 -0.23
N VAL A 112 3.16 -10.83 -0.73
CA VAL A 112 3.98 -11.44 -1.80
C VAL A 112 3.86 -10.64 -3.08
N LEU A 113 2.64 -10.23 -3.46
CA LEU A 113 2.41 -9.42 -4.65
C LEU A 113 3.08 -8.04 -4.53
N TYR A 114 2.99 -7.39 -3.38
CA TYR A 114 3.68 -6.12 -3.13
C TYR A 114 5.21 -6.28 -3.13
N GLY A 115 5.76 -7.31 -2.49
CA GLY A 115 7.19 -7.61 -2.53
C GLY A 115 7.68 -7.91 -3.94
N SER A 116 6.87 -8.62 -4.72
CA SER A 116 7.15 -8.87 -6.14
C SER A 116 7.11 -7.58 -6.97
N ALA A 117 6.23 -6.63 -6.64
CA ALA A 117 6.18 -5.33 -7.29
C ALA A 117 7.48 -4.54 -7.05
N ILE A 118 8.02 -4.56 -5.82
CA ILE A 118 9.31 -3.92 -5.51
C ILE A 118 10.45 -4.56 -6.30
N LEU A 119 10.48 -5.90 -6.38
CA LEU A 119 11.49 -6.61 -7.18
C LEU A 119 11.38 -6.28 -8.67
N ALA A 120 10.14 -6.20 -9.19
CA ALA A 120 9.90 -5.83 -10.58
C ALA A 120 10.39 -4.40 -10.87
N GLU A 121 10.21 -3.47 -9.94
CA GLU A 121 10.72 -2.10 -10.07
C GLU A 121 12.26 -2.04 -10.05
N GLN A 122 12.91 -2.87 -9.24
CA GLN A 122 14.39 -2.92 -9.18
C GLN A 122 15.01 -3.53 -10.44
N LEU A 123 14.29 -4.44 -11.09
CA LEU A 123 14.73 -5.16 -12.29
C LEU A 123 14.08 -4.59 -13.57
N ASP A 124 13.72 -3.30 -13.58
CA ASP A 124 12.91 -2.71 -14.66
C ASP A 124 13.52 -2.94 -16.05
N HIS A 125 14.82 -2.69 -16.19
CA HIS A 125 15.54 -2.85 -17.45
C HIS A 125 15.73 -4.33 -17.82
N GLU A 126 16.10 -5.18 -16.86
CA GLU A 126 16.30 -6.60 -17.08
C GLU A 126 14.99 -7.29 -17.50
N ILE A 127 13.87 -6.90 -16.90
CA ILE A 127 12.53 -7.38 -17.27
C ILE A 127 12.15 -6.90 -18.67
N PHE A 128 12.44 -5.64 -19.00
CA PHE A 128 12.15 -5.06 -20.30
C PHE A 128 12.91 -5.77 -21.44
N ASP A 129 14.19 -6.07 -21.22
CA ASP A 129 15.03 -6.78 -22.21
C ASP A 129 14.59 -8.24 -22.40
N LEU A 130 14.12 -8.91 -21.34
CA LEU A 130 13.67 -10.30 -21.38
C LEU A 130 12.29 -10.48 -22.04
N LEU A 131 11.38 -9.52 -21.86
CA LEU A 131 9.97 -9.62 -22.27
C LEU A 131 9.66 -9.02 -23.65
N PHE A 132 10.65 -8.95 -24.55
CA PHE A 132 10.49 -8.46 -25.92
C PHE A 132 9.81 -7.07 -25.99
N PRO A 133 10.43 -6.01 -25.45
CA PRO A 133 9.88 -4.66 -25.18
C PRO A 133 8.39 -4.44 -24.85
N ILE A 134 7.57 -5.46 -24.59
CA ILE A 134 6.12 -5.29 -24.43
C ILE A 134 5.77 -4.85 -23.00
N LEU A 135 6.54 -5.30 -22.01
CA LEU A 135 6.32 -5.00 -20.59
C LEU A 135 7.64 -4.64 -19.91
N SER A 136 7.67 -3.51 -19.20
CA SER A 136 8.78 -3.16 -18.30
C SER A 136 8.46 -3.61 -16.88
N GLY A 137 9.48 -3.69 -16.02
CA GLY A 137 9.27 -3.97 -14.60
C GLY A 137 8.41 -2.92 -13.88
N HIS A 138 8.45 -1.67 -14.34
CA HIS A 138 7.57 -0.58 -13.90
C HIS A 138 6.11 -0.81 -14.28
N THR A 139 5.82 -1.34 -15.47
CA THR A 139 4.44 -1.76 -15.80
C THR A 139 4.01 -2.92 -14.89
N LEU A 140 4.90 -3.90 -14.71
CA LEU A 140 4.63 -5.08 -13.90
C LEU A 140 4.40 -4.73 -12.42
N LYS A 141 5.11 -3.74 -11.88
CA LYS A 141 4.93 -3.30 -10.48
C LYS A 141 3.51 -2.83 -10.21
N HIS A 142 2.93 -2.07 -11.15
CA HIS A 142 1.56 -1.54 -11.01
C HIS A 142 0.53 -2.67 -11.06
N LEU A 143 0.71 -3.64 -11.96
CA LEU A 143 -0.16 -4.81 -12.06
C LEU A 143 -0.10 -5.67 -10.79
N LEU A 144 1.11 -5.90 -10.27
CA LEU A 144 1.32 -6.67 -9.04
C LEU A 144 0.75 -5.95 -7.82
N ALA A 145 0.97 -4.63 -7.69
CA ALA A 145 0.40 -3.83 -6.62
C ALA A 145 -1.14 -3.81 -6.66
N ALA A 146 -1.73 -3.67 -7.84
CA ALA A 146 -3.18 -3.77 -8.04
C ALA A 146 -3.71 -5.16 -7.65
N GLY A 147 -3.02 -6.23 -8.05
CA GLY A 147 -3.34 -7.60 -7.63
C GLY A 147 -3.32 -7.76 -6.10
N GLY A 148 -2.33 -7.17 -5.43
CA GLY A 148 -2.24 -7.19 -3.97
C GLY A 148 -3.44 -6.50 -3.30
N LEU A 149 -3.87 -5.36 -3.83
CA LEU A 149 -5.07 -4.65 -3.37
C LEU A 149 -6.36 -5.46 -3.60
N LEU A 150 -6.45 -6.27 -4.66
CA LEU A 150 -7.63 -7.11 -4.93
C LEU A 150 -7.83 -8.24 -3.91
N MET A 151 -6.81 -8.61 -3.14
CA MET A 151 -6.93 -9.65 -2.12
C MET A 151 -7.93 -9.28 -1.01
N PHE A 152 -8.04 -7.99 -0.65
CA PHE A 152 -8.95 -7.53 0.40
C PHE A 152 -10.44 -7.65 0.01
N PRO A 153 -10.91 -7.14 -1.15
CA PRO A 153 -12.31 -7.34 -1.56
C PRO A 153 -12.64 -8.81 -1.82
N LEU A 154 -11.70 -9.62 -2.30
CA LEU A 154 -11.89 -11.07 -2.43
C LEU A 154 -12.12 -11.73 -1.07
N ARG A 155 -11.43 -11.28 -0.02
CA ARG A 155 -11.69 -11.74 1.36
C ARG A 155 -13.08 -11.34 1.82
N LEU A 156 -13.49 -10.08 1.63
CA LEU A 156 -14.82 -9.59 2.03
C LEU A 156 -15.93 -10.39 1.34
N ARG A 157 -15.79 -10.66 0.04
CA ARG A 157 -16.72 -11.51 -0.71
C ARG A 157 -16.81 -12.92 -0.14
N ARG A 158 -15.68 -13.52 0.25
CA ARG A 158 -15.66 -14.85 0.84
C ARG A 158 -16.33 -14.89 2.22
N ILE A 159 -16.16 -13.86 3.05
CA ILE A 159 -16.90 -13.73 4.32
C ILE A 159 -18.40 -13.75 4.07
N ALA A 160 -18.87 -12.97 3.08
CA ALA A 160 -20.29 -12.91 2.76
C ALA A 160 -20.87 -14.26 2.32
N LEU A 161 -20.10 -15.05 1.56
CA LEU A 161 -20.50 -16.41 1.14
C LEU A 161 -20.44 -17.44 2.26
N GLU A 162 -19.53 -17.29 3.23
CA GLU A 162 -19.42 -18.18 4.41
C GLU A 162 -20.58 -17.97 5.40
N ASN A 163 -21.26 -16.81 5.34
CA ASN A 163 -22.35 -16.42 6.25
C ASN A 163 -23.76 -16.55 5.64
N ALA A 164 -23.87 -16.99 4.38
CA ALA A 164 -25.13 -17.19 3.65
C ALA A 164 -25.56 -18.66 3.68
#